data_AF-A0A7Y2FW56-F1
#
_entry.id   AF-A0A7Y2FW56-F1
#
_cell.length_a   1.000
_cell.length_b   1.000
_cell.length_c   1.000
_cell.angle_alpha   90.00
_cell.angle_beta   90.00
_cell.angle_gamma   90.00
#
_symmetry.space_group_name_H-M   'P 1'
#
loop_
_entity.id
_entity.type
_entity.pdbx_description
1 polymer ?
#
loop_
_entity_poly.entity_id
_entity_poly.type
_entity_poly.pdbx_seq_one_letter_code
_entity_poly.pdbx_strand_id
1 'polypeptide(L)'
;MKKLLMVMLLGVFVWACGGDASKSEGSYTRPAEKAEKMDDGKGIGVTNVKLNVPLNQEMVANGKAIYELKCAACHRLSAKRVVGPGWAGLTDKRKPEWIMNMITNVDVMLEKDPVAQKLLEECLTRMPNQNVTESDARDILEFIYQNDIDQKAKG
;
A
#
# COMPACT_ATOMS: atom_id res chain seq x y z
N MET A 1 -15.04 -53.08 -0.28
CA MET A 1 -16.24 -53.49 -1.07
C MET A 1 -16.34 -52.50 -2.25
N LYS A 2 -15.64 -52.59 -3.38
CA LYS A 2 -15.63 -53.58 -4.48
C LYS A 2 -17.03 -53.98 -5.00
N LYS A 3 -17.55 -53.21 -5.96
CA LYS A 3 -18.24 -53.61 -7.23
C LYS A 3 -18.17 -52.36 -8.13
N LEU A 4 -17.41 -52.24 -9.23
CA LEU A 4 -17.16 -53.04 -10.43
C LEU A 4 -18.32 -53.01 -11.44
N LEU A 5 -18.02 -52.41 -12.62
CA LEU A 5 -18.59 -52.63 -13.98
C LEU A 5 -20.04 -52.13 -14.22
N MET A 6 -20.50 -51.63 -15.38
CA MET A 6 -20.13 -51.82 -16.79
C MET A 6 -20.96 -50.85 -17.71
N VAL A 7 -20.35 -50.32 -18.77
CA VAL A 7 -20.85 -50.13 -20.17
C VAL A 7 -22.02 -49.16 -20.50
N MET A 8 -21.64 -48.09 -21.23
CA MET A 8 -22.08 -47.66 -22.58
C MET A 8 -23.56 -47.79 -22.98
N LEU A 9 -24.18 -46.67 -23.37
CA LEU A 9 -25.17 -46.63 -24.46
C LEU A 9 -25.29 -45.21 -25.03
N LEU A 10 -24.92 -45.10 -26.31
CA LEU A 10 -25.32 -44.03 -27.21
C LEU A 10 -26.85 -43.99 -27.31
N GLY A 11 -27.42 -42.79 -27.28
CA GLY A 11 -28.84 -42.56 -27.55
C GLY A 11 -29.09 -41.10 -27.88
N VAL A 12 -28.81 -40.72 -29.13
CA VAL A 12 -29.29 -39.46 -29.72
C VAL A 12 -30.80 -39.57 -29.83
N PHE A 13 -31.53 -38.70 -29.13
CA PHE A 13 -32.93 -38.42 -29.43
C PHE A 13 -33.11 -36.93 -29.65
N VAL A 14 -33.73 -36.66 -30.79
CA VAL A 14 -33.86 -35.37 -31.44
C VAL A 14 -35.20 -34.76 -31.02
N TRP A 15 -35.20 -33.44 -30.85
CA TRP A 15 -36.32 -32.52 -31.02
C TRP A 15 -37.51 -32.56 -30.05
N ALA A 16 -37.61 -31.50 -29.24
CA ALA A 16 -38.89 -30.85 -28.96
C ALA A 16 -38.63 -29.35 -28.72
N CYS A 17 -38.79 -28.56 -29.78
CA CYS A 17 -38.99 -27.11 -29.69
C CYS A 17 -40.46 -26.86 -29.36
N GLY A 18 -40.74 -26.40 -28.15
CA GLY A 18 -42.01 -25.78 -27.76
C GLY A 18 -41.69 -24.39 -27.24
N GLY A 19 -41.87 -23.38 -28.09
CA GLY A 19 -41.60 -21.99 -27.76
C GLY A 19 -42.75 -21.36 -27.00
N ASP A 20 -42.42 -20.54 -26.00
CA ASP A 20 -43.18 -19.34 -25.65
C ASP A 20 -42.20 -18.20 -25.30
N ALA A 21 -42.63 -16.97 -25.53
CA ALA A 21 -41.80 -15.85 -25.94
C ALA A 21 -40.96 -15.22 -24.81
N SER A 22 -39.71 -14.88 -25.10
CA SER A 22 -39.09 -13.61 -24.72
C SER A 22 -37.78 -13.36 -25.49
N LYS A 23 -37.78 -12.27 -26.26
CA LYS A 23 -36.61 -11.69 -26.93
C LYS A 23 -35.62 -11.15 -25.89
N SER A 24 -34.33 -11.46 -26.05
CA SER A 24 -33.31 -10.44 -26.29
C SER A 24 -31.97 -11.08 -26.63
N GLU A 25 -31.45 -10.73 -27.80
CA GLU A 25 -30.03 -10.80 -28.08
C GLU A 25 -29.30 -9.87 -27.10
N GLY A 26 -28.28 -10.40 -26.44
CA GLY A 26 -27.45 -9.66 -25.51
C GLY A 26 -26.02 -10.17 -25.64
N SER A 27 -25.27 -9.55 -26.54
CA SER A 27 -23.82 -9.52 -26.52
C SER A 27 -23.37 -9.26 -25.07
N TYR A 28 -22.84 -10.29 -24.40
CA TYR A 28 -22.21 -10.12 -23.10
C TYR A 28 -20.89 -9.40 -23.31
N THR A 29 -20.98 -8.07 -23.36
CA THR A 29 -19.85 -7.20 -23.08
C THR A 29 -19.43 -7.52 -21.64
N ARG A 30 -18.31 -8.24 -21.50
CA ARG A 30 -17.59 -8.38 -20.23
C ARG A 30 -17.46 -6.97 -19.64
N PRO A 31 -17.94 -6.70 -18.41
CA PRO A 31 -17.62 -5.45 -17.74
C PRO A 31 -16.11 -5.29 -17.76
N ALA A 32 -15.64 -4.17 -18.32
CA ALA A 32 -14.23 -3.82 -18.31
C ALA A 32 -13.76 -3.91 -16.86
N GLU A 33 -12.94 -4.93 -16.61
CA GLU A 33 -12.09 -5.03 -15.45
C GLU A 33 -11.38 -3.68 -15.36
N LYS A 34 -11.69 -2.96 -14.27
CA LYS A 34 -11.17 -1.63 -13.98
C LYS A 34 -9.67 -1.70 -14.26
N ALA A 35 -9.17 -0.98 -15.26
CA ALA A 35 -7.75 -0.89 -15.50
C ALA A 35 -7.12 -0.37 -14.20
N GLU A 36 -6.51 -1.27 -13.43
CA GLU A 36 -5.76 -0.91 -12.25
C GLU A 36 -4.65 0.01 -12.75
N LYS A 37 -4.69 1.27 -12.31
CA LYS A 37 -3.59 2.19 -12.60
C LYS A 37 -2.34 1.53 -12.05
N MET A 38 -1.37 1.27 -12.93
CA MET A 38 -0.06 0.76 -12.57
C MET A 38 0.47 1.60 -11.41
N ASP A 39 0.84 0.95 -10.30
CA ASP A 39 1.36 1.62 -9.10
C ASP A 39 2.64 2.40 -9.46
N ASP A 40 2.59 3.72 -9.36
CA ASP A 40 3.71 4.60 -9.67
C ASP A 40 4.69 4.72 -8.49
N GLY A 41 4.45 4.00 -7.39
CA GLY A 41 5.26 3.95 -6.18
C GLY A 41 5.18 5.20 -5.32
N LYS A 42 4.24 6.12 -5.59
CA LYS A 42 3.99 7.32 -4.78
C LYS A 42 2.90 7.12 -3.75
N GLY A 43 2.17 6.02 -3.81
CA GLY A 43 0.98 5.80 -3.00
C GLY A 43 -0.16 6.73 -3.41
N ILE A 44 -1.10 6.96 -2.49
CA ILE A 44 -2.37 7.62 -2.78
C ILE A 44 -2.47 8.93 -2.01
N GLY A 45 -2.27 10.05 -2.70
CA GLY A 45 -2.35 11.39 -2.14
C GLY A 45 -1.49 12.38 -2.93
N VAL A 46 -0.54 13.04 -2.25
CA VAL A 46 0.38 14.00 -2.89
C VAL A 46 1.24 13.30 -3.94
N THR A 47 1.51 14.00 -5.06
CA THR A 47 2.17 13.40 -6.23
C THR A 47 3.50 14.07 -6.60
N ASN A 48 3.90 15.13 -5.89
CA ASN A 48 5.14 15.84 -6.13
C ASN A 48 5.72 16.35 -4.82
N VAL A 49 6.84 15.77 -4.40
CA VAL A 49 7.55 16.17 -3.19
C VAL A 49 9.04 16.25 -3.50
N LYS A 50 9.63 17.42 -3.28
CA LYS A 50 11.08 17.64 -3.43
C LYS A 50 11.76 17.60 -2.08
N LEU A 51 12.81 16.79 -1.95
CA LEU A 51 13.72 16.83 -0.81
C LEU A 51 14.66 18.02 -0.92
N ASN A 52 15.02 18.63 0.20
CA ASN A 52 15.99 19.72 0.18
C ASN A 52 17.42 19.17 0.16
N VAL A 53 18.26 19.81 -0.64
CA VAL A 53 19.70 19.59 -0.66
C VAL A 53 20.36 20.98 -0.84
N PRO A 54 21.02 21.53 0.19
CA PRO A 54 21.22 20.99 1.53
C PRO A 54 19.92 20.89 2.36
N LEU A 55 19.93 20.07 3.40
CA LEU A 55 18.81 19.90 4.33
C LEU A 55 18.50 21.20 5.09
N ASN A 56 17.20 21.47 5.28
CA ASN A 56 16.75 22.55 6.15
C ASN A 56 16.79 22.10 7.62
N GLN A 57 17.70 22.69 8.40
CA GLN A 57 17.92 22.29 9.80
C GLN A 57 16.75 22.59 10.73
N GLU A 58 15.94 23.62 10.44
CA GLU A 58 14.72 23.91 11.21
C GLU A 58 13.67 22.81 11.00
N MET A 59 13.45 22.40 9.74
CA MET A 59 12.55 21.29 9.41
C MET A 59 13.02 19.97 10.02
N VAL A 60 14.32 19.70 10.01
CA VAL A 60 14.90 18.51 10.69
C VAL A 60 14.60 18.54 12.19
N ALA A 61 14.79 19.69 12.85
CA ALA A 61 14.53 19.83 14.29
C ALA A 61 13.03 19.65 14.61
N ASN A 62 12.15 20.26 13.84
CA ASN A 62 10.70 20.11 13.98
C ASN A 62 10.26 18.65 13.75
N GLY A 63 10.75 18.03 12.68
CA GLY A 63 10.45 16.64 12.34
C GLY A 63 10.91 15.66 13.42
N LYS A 64 12.07 15.92 14.03
CA LYS A 64 12.56 15.15 15.18
C LYS A 64 11.64 15.29 16.39
N ALA A 65 11.21 16.52 16.72
CA ALA A 65 10.28 16.75 17.83
C ALA A 65 8.94 16.03 17.62
N ILE A 66 8.41 16.05 16.39
CA ILE A 66 7.19 15.33 16.03
C ILE A 66 7.41 13.81 16.11
N TYR A 67 8.55 13.30 15.63
CA TYR A 67 8.89 11.88 15.76
C TYR A 67 8.88 11.44 17.23
N GLU A 68 9.52 12.20 18.12
CA GLU A 68 9.58 11.89 19.55
C GLU A 68 8.18 11.83 20.18
N LEU A 69 7.30 12.76 19.80
CA LEU A 69 5.95 12.85 20.35
C LEU A 69 4.99 11.80 19.78
N LYS A 70 5.03 11.55 18.46
CA LYS A 70 3.97 10.81 17.74
C LYS A 70 4.42 9.46 17.19
N CYS A 71 5.72 9.23 16.98
CA CYS A 71 6.21 8.09 16.19
C CYS A 71 7.13 7.15 16.98
N ALA A 72 7.89 7.67 17.95
CA ALA A 72 8.92 6.95 18.68
C ALA A 72 8.38 5.82 19.58
N ALA A 73 7.09 5.82 19.91
CA ALA A 73 6.47 4.68 20.58
C ALA A 73 6.51 3.41 19.72
N CYS A 74 6.38 3.56 18.40
CA CYS A 74 6.18 2.44 17.47
C CYS A 74 7.34 2.21 16.50
N HIS A 75 8.12 3.25 16.18
CA HIS A 75 9.20 3.20 15.20
C HIS A 75 10.57 3.42 15.85
N ARG A 76 11.61 2.88 15.22
CA ARG A 76 13.01 3.11 15.58
C ARG A 76 13.72 3.76 14.41
N LEU A 77 14.70 4.60 14.71
CA LEU A 77 15.57 5.24 13.72
C LEU A 77 16.51 4.25 13.02
N SER A 78 16.73 3.07 13.62
CA SER A 78 17.48 1.96 13.02
C SER A 78 16.59 1.08 12.15
N ALA A 79 17.13 -0.01 11.58
CA ALA A 79 16.35 -1.00 10.84
C ALA A 79 15.46 -1.89 11.74
N LYS A 80 15.59 -1.79 13.07
CA LYS A 80 14.90 -2.66 14.01
C LYS A 80 13.39 -2.38 14.02
N ARG A 81 12.59 -3.38 13.66
CA ARG A 81 11.14 -3.39 13.89
C ARG A 81 10.82 -3.56 15.38
N VAL A 82 9.88 -2.78 15.89
CA VAL A 82 9.32 -2.95 17.26
C VAL A 82 7.82 -3.16 17.19
N VAL A 83 7.07 -2.13 16.80
CA VAL A 83 5.64 -2.21 16.45
C VAL A 83 5.52 -1.96 14.95
N GLY A 84 5.99 -0.79 14.50
CA GLY A 84 6.16 -0.47 13.09
C GLY A 84 7.57 -0.79 12.58
N PRO A 85 7.78 -0.72 11.25
CA PRO A 85 9.09 -0.91 10.63
C PRO A 85 10.10 0.14 11.09
N GLY A 86 11.38 -0.24 11.12
CA GLY A 86 12.48 0.69 11.35
C GLY A 86 12.69 1.66 10.19
N TRP A 87 13.21 2.87 10.46
CA TRP A 87 13.34 3.95 9.48
C TRP A 87 14.67 3.97 8.73
N ALA A 88 15.62 3.10 9.04
CA ALA A 88 16.92 3.10 8.33
C ALA A 88 16.79 2.80 6.83
N GLY A 89 17.31 3.72 6.02
CA GLY A 89 17.30 3.69 4.56
C GLY A 89 15.90 3.85 3.96
N LEU A 90 14.99 4.54 4.64
CA LEU A 90 13.60 4.65 4.18
C LEU A 90 13.48 5.49 2.91
N THR A 91 14.20 6.60 2.79
CA THR A 91 14.24 7.45 1.60
C THR A 91 14.95 6.81 0.41
N ASP A 92 15.75 5.76 0.63
CA ASP A 92 16.32 4.94 -0.45
C ASP A 92 15.31 3.89 -0.95
N LYS A 93 14.41 3.44 -0.07
CA LYS A 93 13.44 2.36 -0.34
C LYS A 93 12.11 2.86 -0.87
N ARG A 94 11.74 4.11 -0.58
CA ARG A 94 10.41 4.68 -0.86
C ARG A 94 10.55 6.09 -1.41
N LYS A 95 9.65 6.44 -2.33
CA LYS A 95 9.57 7.80 -2.84
C LYS A 95 9.14 8.77 -1.72
N PRO A 96 9.59 10.03 -1.75
CA PRO A 96 9.16 11.05 -0.79
C PRO A 96 7.64 11.17 -0.68
N GLU A 97 6.93 11.09 -1.81
CA GLU A 97 5.47 11.13 -1.86
C GLU A 97 4.83 9.97 -1.09
N TRP A 98 5.38 8.77 -1.22
CA TRP A 98 4.85 7.59 -0.54
C TRP A 98 4.99 7.73 0.98
N ILE A 99 6.13 8.24 1.45
CA ILE A 99 6.37 8.48 2.89
C ILE A 99 5.36 9.52 3.41
N MET A 100 5.17 10.62 2.67
CA MET A 100 4.19 11.66 3.00
C MET A 100 2.78 11.08 3.08
N ASN A 101 2.35 10.34 2.06
CA ASN A 101 1.01 9.74 1.99
C ASN A 101 0.79 8.68 3.08
N MET A 102 1.83 7.90 3.43
CA MET A 102 1.74 6.95 4.54
C MET A 102 1.55 7.67 5.88
N ILE A 103 2.13 8.85 6.08
CA ILE A 103 2.01 9.62 7.32
C ILE A 103 0.65 10.34 7.42
N THR A 104 0.18 10.95 6.32
CA THR A 104 -1.00 11.84 6.33
C THR A 104 -2.30 11.14 5.95
N ASN A 105 -2.22 10.01 5.24
CA ASN A 105 -3.37 9.32 4.67
C ASN A 105 -3.37 7.82 5.01
N VAL A 106 -3.03 7.51 6.26
CA VAL A 106 -2.78 6.14 6.75
C VAL A 106 -3.89 5.16 6.36
N ASP A 107 -5.16 5.54 6.56
CA ASP A 107 -6.27 4.62 6.32
C ASP A 107 -6.41 4.21 4.86
N VAL A 108 -6.33 5.18 3.94
CA VAL A 108 -6.40 4.93 2.50
C VAL A 108 -5.18 4.14 2.03
N MET A 109 -4.00 4.45 2.56
CA MET A 109 -2.79 3.71 2.24
C MET A 109 -2.91 2.25 2.67
N LEU A 110 -3.30 1.98 3.92
CA LEU A 110 -3.47 0.61 4.41
C LEU A 110 -4.59 -0.16 3.70
N GLU A 111 -5.59 0.53 3.14
CA GLU A 111 -6.67 -0.10 2.38
C GLU A 111 -6.33 -0.39 0.92
N LYS A 112 -5.49 0.42 0.28
CA LYS A 112 -5.38 0.44 -1.19
C LYS A 112 -3.95 0.41 -1.73
N ASP A 113 -2.95 0.80 -0.94
CA ASP A 113 -1.56 0.78 -1.37
C ASP A 113 -0.97 -0.63 -1.11
N PRO A 114 -0.53 -1.37 -2.16
CA PRO A 114 -0.06 -2.74 -1.99
C PRO A 114 1.17 -2.87 -1.10
N VAL A 115 2.01 -1.84 -1.01
CA VAL A 115 3.19 -1.83 -0.14
C VAL A 115 2.79 -1.66 1.32
N ALA A 116 1.88 -0.74 1.60
CA ALA A 116 1.34 -0.51 2.94
C ALA A 116 0.58 -1.73 3.46
N GLN A 117 -0.17 -2.43 2.61
CA GLN A 117 -0.83 -3.70 2.95
C GLN A 117 0.17 -4.78 3.34
N LYS A 118 1.25 -4.97 2.57
CA LYS A 118 2.31 -5.92 2.92
C LYS A 118 2.98 -5.57 4.25
N LEU A 119 3.25 -4.28 4.48
CA LEU A 119 3.80 -3.83 5.76
C LEU A 119 2.84 -4.09 6.93
N LEU A 120 1.53 -3.98 6.71
CA LEU A 120 0.52 -4.32 7.70
C LEU A 120 0.53 -5.81 8.03
N GLU A 121 0.61 -6.68 7.03
CA GLU A 121 0.75 -8.13 7.21
C GLU A 121 2.04 -8.47 7.99
N GLU A 122 3.14 -7.75 7.74
CA GLU A 122 4.39 -7.95 8.46
C GLU A 122 4.33 -7.46 9.92
N CYS A 123 3.69 -6.32 10.16
CA CYS A 123 3.67 -5.68 11.48
C CYS A 123 2.51 -6.16 12.37
N LEU A 124 1.49 -6.79 11.78
CA LEU A 124 0.29 -7.30 12.45
C LEU A 124 -0.50 -6.26 13.26
N THR A 125 -0.15 -4.98 13.11
CA THR A 125 -0.71 -3.85 13.86
C THR A 125 -0.97 -2.72 12.88
N ARG A 126 -2.22 -2.24 12.86
CA ARG A 126 -2.60 -1.09 12.04
C ARG A 126 -1.92 0.16 12.59
N MET A 127 -1.19 0.89 11.75
CA MET A 127 -0.71 2.23 12.11
C MET A 127 -1.94 3.13 12.31
N PRO A 128 -2.09 3.82 13.45
CA PRO A 128 -3.18 4.78 13.64
C PRO A 128 -2.89 6.08 12.91
N ASN A 129 -3.94 6.79 12.47
CA ASN A 129 -3.80 8.17 12.02
C ASN A 129 -3.39 9.07 13.19
N GLN A 130 -2.27 9.78 13.04
CA GLN A 130 -1.68 10.65 14.08
C GLN A 130 -2.07 12.13 13.93
N ASN A 131 -3.06 12.42 13.07
CA ASN A 131 -3.51 13.78 12.72
C ASN A 131 -2.33 14.70 12.39
N VAL A 132 -1.45 14.21 11.50
CA VAL A 132 -0.25 14.94 11.05
C VAL A 132 -0.65 15.77 9.84
N THR A 133 -0.37 17.07 9.90
CA THR A 133 -0.63 17.97 8.77
C THR A 133 0.38 17.71 7.65
N GLU A 134 0.09 18.18 6.43
CA GLU A 134 1.07 18.06 5.34
C GLU A 134 2.38 18.80 5.65
N SER A 135 2.32 19.96 6.31
CA SER A 135 3.53 20.70 6.72
C SER A 135 4.35 19.91 7.75
N ASP A 136 3.71 19.38 8.79
CA ASP A 136 4.39 18.53 9.78
C ASP A 136 4.98 17.28 9.13
N ALA A 137 4.26 16.67 8.19
CA ALA A 137 4.78 15.52 7.45
C ALA A 137 6.01 15.90 6.60
N ARG A 138 6.07 17.13 6.05
CA ARG A 138 7.27 17.58 5.35
C ARG A 138 8.47 17.69 6.29
N ASP A 139 8.27 18.21 7.50
CA ASP A 139 9.32 18.27 8.53
C ASP A 139 9.78 16.87 8.94
N ILE A 140 8.84 15.93 9.17
CA ILE A 140 9.16 14.52 9.46
C ILE A 140 9.96 13.88 8.32
N LEU A 141 9.56 14.09 7.06
CA LEU A 141 10.28 13.55 5.91
C LEU A 141 11.71 14.12 5.81
N GLU A 142 11.90 15.40 6.11
CA GLU A 142 13.23 16.01 6.18
C GLU A 142 14.09 15.33 7.25
N PHE A 143 13.52 15.08 8.42
CA PHE A 143 14.19 14.36 9.51
C PHE A 143 14.50 12.89 9.16
N ILE A 144 13.59 12.18 8.48
CA ILE A 144 13.84 10.82 7.98
C ILE A 144 15.03 10.84 7.02
N TYR A 145 15.11 11.84 6.13
CA TYR A 145 16.23 11.94 5.19
C TYR A 145 17.56 12.19 5.90
N GLN A 146 17.59 13.08 6.91
CA GLN A 146 18.75 13.25 7.78
C GLN A 146 19.15 11.94 8.48
N ASN A 147 18.18 11.20 9.03
CA ASN A 147 18.45 9.91 9.67
C ASN A 147 19.14 8.94 8.71
N ASP A 148 18.69 8.86 7.45
CA ASP A 148 19.31 7.96 6.47
C ASP A 148 20.74 8.35 6.14
N ILE A 149 21.04 9.66 6.03
CA ILE A 149 22.41 10.17 5.91
C ILE A 149 23.25 9.75 7.13
N ASP A 150 22.70 9.92 8.34
CA ASP A 150 23.40 9.58 9.59
C ASP A 150 23.62 8.06 9.74
N GLN A 151 22.68 7.22 9.30
CA GLN A 151 22.84 5.76 9.32
C GLN A 151 23.93 5.32 8.33
N LYS A 152 23.99 5.94 7.14
CA LYS A 152 25.04 5.66 6.15
C LYS A 152 26.43 6.06 6.64
N ALA A 153 26.54 7.12 7.43
CA ALA A 153 27.81 7.55 8.01
C ALA A 153 28.32 6.63 9.14
N LYS A 154 27.47 5.76 9.69
CA LYS A 154 27.81 4.84 10.81
C LYS A 154 28.21 3.43 10.34
N GLY A 155 27.94 3.09 9.08
CA GLY A 155 28.27 1.80 8.47
C GLY A 155 29.45 1.92 7.52
#